data_AF-A0A7T9CD52-F1
#
_entry.id   AF-A0A7T9CD52-F1
#
_cell.length_a   1.000
_cell.length_b   1.000
_cell.length_c   1.000
_cell.angle_alpha   90.00
_cell.angle_beta   90.00
_cell.angle_gamma   90.00
#
_symmetry.space_group_name_H-M   'P 1'
#
loop_
_entity.id
_entity.type
_entity.pdbx_description
1 polymer ?
#
loop_
_entity_poly.entity_id
_entity_poly.type
_entity_poly.pdbx_seq_one_letter_code
_entity_poly.pdbx_strand_id
1 'polypeptide(L)'
;MGIRFFRGERIRYEHEYHQVKEIVGILSREFQKEPVYVLTNVLVANGQIDCIILTRSGPLILELKAFSGEIHGIENGSWEVITGDGPIQLPNLFFQARSHRQDFIDRLIPIFREHLPHIPENNLRKMGSWLYFSKGSSYPQNQIDVRRVKWFRIVTADSLLEAMRFLDSGYTLRLQDMDAIVQGLHLEEYQFETGKPLAARPGRAPKSFRLSRGNIAVIAIILLVIGILALVMLVPGARTAMMSTFSGMGAVLSGMVKERGRDLIKSNSGPADAQEAMVYLNRIRIAEGLAPVPHDDRAFGLALSRSADMAAFRYLDYTNPETGESARTLMAAFGVPENSTVVESAYGQWNGYTYGIEQHALDTWMSDEGNRNRLFAQYTGGSIACTKGYCSFIGIRDMPETTGVPEVNGENVTAQES
;
A
#
# COMPACT_ATOMS: atom_id res chain seq x y z
N MET A 1 -29.82 12.95 13.53
CA MET A 1 -29.07 12.40 12.37
C MET A 1 -28.30 11.23 12.90
N GLY A 2 -28.35 10.08 12.24
CA GLY A 2 -27.74 8.85 12.74
C GLY A 2 -26.30 8.64 12.30
N ILE A 3 -25.69 7.57 12.81
CA ILE A 3 -24.39 7.08 12.37
C ILE A 3 -24.52 6.51 10.95
N ARG A 4 -23.57 6.83 10.06
CA ARG A 4 -23.44 6.24 8.72
C ARG A 4 -22.21 5.34 8.68
N PHE A 5 -22.28 4.27 7.91
CA PHE A 5 -21.24 3.25 7.87
C PHE A 5 -20.69 3.12 6.47
N PHE A 6 -19.35 3.14 6.37
CA PHE A 6 -18.63 3.03 5.12
C PHE A 6 -17.55 1.98 5.26
N ARG A 7 -17.30 1.23 4.19
CA ARG A 7 -16.27 0.19 4.18
C ARG A 7 -15.36 0.30 2.96
N GLY A 8 -14.08 -0.02 3.15
CA GLY A 8 -13.17 -0.32 2.05
C GLY A 8 -13.37 -1.76 1.61
N GLU A 9 -12.85 -2.70 2.40
CA GLU A 9 -13.13 -4.13 2.25
C GLU A 9 -14.19 -4.62 3.24
N ARG A 10 -14.74 -5.82 3.01
CA ARG A 10 -15.62 -6.48 4.01
C ARG A 10 -14.82 -6.92 5.23
N ILE A 11 -15.38 -6.74 6.43
CA ILE A 11 -14.78 -7.22 7.68
C ILE A 11 -14.70 -8.75 7.58
N ARG A 12 -13.47 -9.27 7.65
CA ARG A 12 -13.20 -10.71 7.50
C ARG A 12 -13.20 -11.43 8.85
N TYR A 13 -12.89 -10.72 9.94
CA TYR A 13 -12.70 -11.31 11.26
C TYR A 13 -13.85 -10.99 12.23
N GLU A 14 -14.34 -12.03 12.91
CA GLU A 14 -15.46 -11.94 13.85
C GLU A 14 -15.15 -11.02 15.05
N HIS A 15 -13.92 -11.06 15.56
CA HIS A 15 -13.51 -10.24 16.70
C HIS A 15 -13.49 -8.74 16.37
N GLU A 16 -13.05 -8.36 15.16
CA GLU A 16 -13.13 -6.97 14.67
C GLU A 16 -14.59 -6.52 14.60
N TYR A 17 -15.48 -7.36 14.06
CA TYR A 17 -16.91 -7.05 14.00
C TYR A 17 -17.51 -6.82 15.39
N HIS A 18 -17.15 -7.64 16.38
CA HIS A 18 -17.60 -7.45 17.76
C HIS A 18 -17.12 -6.14 18.38
N GLN A 19 -15.85 -5.79 18.19
CA GLN A 19 -15.30 -4.52 18.70
C GLN A 19 -15.92 -3.32 17.98
N VAL A 20 -16.11 -3.37 16.67
CA VAL A 20 -16.83 -2.32 15.94
C VAL A 20 -18.27 -2.20 16.44
N LYS A 21 -18.98 -3.32 16.65
CA LYS A 21 -20.36 -3.30 17.19
C LYS A 21 -20.42 -2.67 18.58
N GLU A 22 -19.45 -2.95 19.45
CA GLU A 22 -19.32 -2.31 20.75
C GLU A 22 -19.12 -0.79 20.63
N ILE A 23 -18.17 -0.37 19.79
CA ILE A 23 -17.90 1.04 19.49
C ILE A 23 -19.16 1.73 18.98
N VAL A 24 -19.88 1.12 18.05
CA VAL A 24 -21.14 1.66 17.50
C VAL A 24 -22.22 1.80 18.57
N GLY A 25 -22.33 0.82 19.48
CA GLY A 25 -23.25 0.89 20.62
C GLY A 25 -22.90 2.02 21.60
N ILE A 26 -21.62 2.34 21.76
CA ILE A 26 -21.14 3.48 22.55
C ILE A 26 -21.48 4.79 21.84
N LEU A 27 -21.11 4.93 20.56
CA LEU A 27 -21.32 6.15 19.78
C LEU A 27 -22.79 6.48 19.57
N SER A 28 -23.64 5.46 19.36
CA SER A 28 -25.07 5.66 19.09
C SER A 28 -25.80 6.28 20.28
N ARG A 29 -25.31 6.03 21.51
CA ARG A 29 -25.89 6.60 22.73
C ARG A 29 -25.55 8.08 22.88
N GLU A 30 -24.30 8.47 22.59
CA GLU A 30 -23.80 9.84 22.76
C GLU A 30 -24.18 10.76 21.59
N PHE A 31 -24.02 10.30 20.35
CA PHE A 31 -24.09 11.15 19.15
C PHE A 31 -25.44 11.11 18.41
N GLN A 32 -26.57 10.92 19.12
CA GLN A 32 -27.90 10.76 18.49
C GLN A 32 -28.33 11.90 17.55
N LYS A 33 -27.80 13.11 17.79
CA LYS A 33 -28.15 14.32 17.04
C LYS A 33 -27.04 14.78 16.10
N GLU A 34 -25.88 14.14 16.14
CA GLU A 34 -24.68 14.57 15.41
C GLU A 34 -24.32 13.60 14.30
N PRO A 35 -23.84 14.10 13.14
CA PRO A 35 -23.35 13.21 12.10
C PRO A 35 -22.02 12.57 12.54
N VAL A 36 -22.00 11.24 12.58
CA VAL A 36 -20.80 10.43 12.80
C VAL A 36 -20.71 9.42 11.67
N TYR A 37 -19.56 9.35 11.00
CA TYR A 37 -19.29 8.28 10.04
C TYR A 37 -18.33 7.29 10.69
N VAL A 38 -18.65 6.01 10.58
CA VAL A 38 -17.76 4.91 10.97
C VAL A 38 -17.25 4.30 9.67
N LEU A 39 -15.94 4.37 9.47
CA LEU A 39 -15.26 3.86 8.30
C LEU A 39 -14.49 2.61 8.73
N THR A 40 -14.76 1.47 8.12
CA THR A 40 -14.09 0.22 8.45
C THR A 40 -13.22 -0.26 7.30
N ASN A 41 -12.14 -0.97 7.65
CA ASN A 41 -11.23 -1.60 6.69
C ASN A 41 -10.72 -0.64 5.62
N VAL A 42 -10.21 0.51 6.08
CA VAL A 42 -9.66 1.53 5.19
C VAL A 42 -8.22 1.11 4.84
N LEU A 43 -8.03 0.68 3.60
CA LEU A 43 -6.73 0.28 3.09
C LEU A 43 -5.77 1.48 3.05
N VAL A 44 -4.58 1.33 3.59
CA VAL A 44 -3.49 2.32 3.59
C VAL A 44 -2.21 1.67 3.05
N ALA A 45 -1.09 2.41 3.00
CA ALA A 45 0.11 1.90 2.34
C ALA A 45 0.71 0.69 3.07
N ASN A 46 0.79 0.76 4.39
CA ASN A 46 1.41 -0.27 5.24
C ASN A 46 0.38 -1.21 5.90
N GLY A 47 -0.82 -1.34 5.35
CA GLY A 47 -1.82 -2.27 5.86
C GLY A 47 -3.25 -1.75 5.78
N GLN A 48 -4.08 -2.22 6.68
CA GLN A 48 -5.48 -1.85 6.77
C GLN A 48 -5.74 -1.19 8.12
N ILE A 49 -6.48 -0.08 8.11
CA ILE A 49 -7.00 0.53 9.33
C ILE A 49 -8.37 -0.05 9.62
N ASP A 50 -8.50 -0.68 10.79
CA ASP A 50 -9.69 -1.43 11.20
C ASP A 50 -10.91 -0.52 11.32
N CYS A 51 -10.77 0.61 12.02
CA CYS A 51 -11.86 1.52 12.31
C CYS A 51 -11.38 2.97 12.33
N ILE A 52 -12.12 3.85 11.66
CA ILE A 52 -11.97 5.30 11.73
C ILE A 52 -13.31 5.89 12.12
N ILE A 53 -13.31 6.74 13.14
CA ILE A 53 -14.46 7.54 13.52
C ILE A 53 -14.26 8.93 12.94
N LEU A 54 -15.16 9.34 12.05
CA LEU A 54 -15.18 10.68 11.50
C LEU A 54 -16.29 11.47 12.17
N THR A 55 -15.90 12.51 12.89
CA THR A 55 -16.82 13.44 13.57
C THR A 55 -16.60 14.85 13.05
N ARG A 56 -17.39 15.81 13.55
CA ARG A 56 -17.12 17.23 13.32
C ARG A 56 -15.73 17.66 13.81
N SER A 57 -15.20 17.02 14.84
CA SER A 57 -13.86 17.32 15.38
C SER A 57 -12.72 16.70 14.58
N GLY A 58 -13.01 16.05 13.44
CA GLY A 58 -12.02 15.43 12.57
C GLY A 58 -12.01 13.90 12.64
N PRO A 59 -11.11 13.25 11.89
CA PRO A 59 -10.91 11.81 11.92
C PRO A 59 -10.20 11.36 13.20
N LEU A 60 -10.60 10.20 13.71
CA LEU A 60 -9.94 9.46 14.78
C LEU A 60 -9.72 8.03 14.31
N ILE A 61 -8.46 7.59 14.24
CA ILE A 61 -8.11 6.21 13.92
C ILE A 61 -8.18 5.36 15.21
N LEU A 62 -8.82 4.19 15.11
CA LEU A 62 -8.86 3.16 16.13
C LEU A 62 -8.29 1.85 15.57
N GLU A 63 -7.10 1.49 16.03
CA GLU A 63 -6.48 0.19 15.78
C GLU A 63 -7.06 -0.84 16.75
N LEU A 64 -7.78 -1.85 16.25
CA LEU A 64 -8.52 -2.78 17.07
C LEU A 64 -7.60 -3.92 17.52
N LYS A 65 -7.56 -4.17 18.83
CA LYS A 65 -6.75 -5.22 19.45
C LYS A 65 -7.66 -6.09 20.30
N ALA A 66 -7.90 -7.32 19.83
CA ALA A 66 -8.76 -8.29 20.50
C ALA A 66 -8.05 -9.02 21.67
N PHE A 67 -7.24 -8.29 22.44
CA PHE A 67 -6.57 -8.79 23.64
C PHE A 67 -7.20 -8.16 24.88
N SER A 68 -7.22 -8.90 26.00
CA SER A 68 -7.66 -8.40 27.31
C SER A 68 -6.62 -8.73 28.37
N GLY A 69 -6.21 -7.73 29.15
CA GLY A 69 -5.18 -7.88 30.17
C GLY A 69 -4.47 -6.56 30.51
N GLU A 70 -3.39 -6.65 31.29
CA GLU A 70 -2.54 -5.50 31.58
C GLU A 70 -1.54 -5.30 30.44
N ILE A 71 -1.57 -4.13 29.81
CA ILE A 71 -0.80 -3.81 28.61
C ILE A 71 0.51 -3.13 29.02
N HIS A 72 1.63 -3.70 28.61
CA HIS A 72 2.95 -3.08 28.76
C HIS A 72 3.51 -2.72 27.40
N GLY A 73 3.94 -1.47 27.22
CA GLY A 73 4.42 -0.99 25.95
C GLY A 73 4.91 0.45 26.01
N ILE A 74 6.08 0.69 25.43
CA ILE A 74 6.73 2.01 25.33
C ILE A 74 7.01 2.37 23.86
N GLU A 75 7.33 3.64 23.59
CA GLU A 75 7.47 4.15 22.22
C GLU A 75 8.49 3.34 21.38
N ASN A 76 9.67 3.06 21.94
CA ASN A 76 10.78 2.38 21.22
C ASN A 76 11.17 1.04 21.88
N GLY A 77 10.19 0.31 22.41
CA GLY A 77 10.44 -0.94 23.14
C GLY A 77 9.50 -2.07 22.75
N SER A 78 9.57 -3.16 23.51
CA SER A 78 8.66 -4.30 23.39
C SER A 78 7.26 -3.91 23.83
N TRP A 79 6.30 -4.66 23.29
CA TRP A 79 4.91 -4.58 23.66
C TRP A 79 4.43 -5.96 24.06
N GLU A 80 3.66 -6.05 25.14
CA GLU A 80 3.07 -7.28 25.61
C GLU A 80 1.74 -7.02 26.32
N VAL A 81 0.93 -8.07 26.42
CA VAL A 81 -0.30 -8.08 27.22
C VAL A 81 -0.20 -9.22 28.22
N ILE A 82 -0.27 -8.89 29.51
CA ILE A 82 -0.32 -9.87 30.58
C ILE A 82 -1.77 -10.32 30.75
N THR A 83 -2.04 -11.54 30.30
CA THR A 83 -3.36 -12.18 30.43
C THR A 83 -3.39 -13.16 31.61
N GLY A 84 -4.56 -13.72 31.92
CA GLY A 84 -4.68 -14.79 32.91
C GLY A 84 -3.89 -16.05 32.53
N ASP A 85 -3.65 -16.27 31.24
CA ASP A 85 -2.93 -17.43 30.70
C ASP A 85 -1.43 -17.16 30.50
N GLY A 86 -0.96 -15.95 30.86
CA GLY A 86 0.43 -15.53 30.74
C GLY A 86 0.65 -14.33 29.79
N PRO A 87 1.91 -13.91 29.61
CA PRO A 87 2.26 -12.77 28.77
C PRO A 87 2.21 -13.14 27.28
N ILE A 88 1.54 -12.30 26.49
CA ILE A 88 1.49 -12.40 25.02
C ILE A 88 2.35 -11.28 24.44
N GLN A 89 3.42 -11.63 23.72
CA GLN A 89 4.25 -10.65 23.02
C GLN A 89 3.54 -10.10 21.78
N LEU A 90 3.64 -8.79 21.59
CA LEU A 90 3.03 -8.06 20.49
C LEU A 90 4.09 -7.28 19.69
N PRO A 91 3.84 -6.99 18.41
CA PRO A 91 4.63 -6.02 17.68
C PRO A 91 4.51 -4.64 18.35
N ASN A 92 5.46 -3.74 18.06
CA ASN A 92 5.41 -2.40 18.64
C ASN A 92 4.19 -1.62 18.11
N LEU A 93 3.15 -1.54 18.94
CA LEU A 93 1.88 -0.96 18.56
C LEU A 93 1.93 0.57 18.45
N PHE A 94 2.90 1.22 19.11
CA PHE A 94 3.13 2.65 18.96
C PHE A 94 3.61 2.99 17.54
N PHE A 95 4.56 2.20 17.01
CA PHE A 95 5.01 2.34 15.62
C PHE A 95 3.93 1.99 14.62
N GLN A 96 3.15 0.93 14.88
CA GLN A 96 2.00 0.61 14.04
C GLN A 96 1.02 1.79 13.95
N ALA A 97 0.58 2.33 15.10
CA ALA A 97 -0.33 3.48 15.13
C ALA A 97 0.29 4.73 14.47
N ARG A 98 1.59 4.95 14.64
CA ARG A 98 2.30 6.07 13.98
C ARG A 98 2.32 5.90 12.45
N SER A 99 2.59 4.69 11.98
CA SER A 99 2.66 4.35 10.55
C SER A 99 1.30 4.51 9.88
N HIS A 100 0.28 3.83 10.41
CA HIS A 100 -1.09 3.92 9.89
C HIS A 100 -1.62 5.35 9.87
N ARG A 101 -1.33 6.13 10.92
CA ARG A 101 -1.66 7.55 10.97
C ARG A 101 -1.00 8.35 9.86
N GLN A 102 0.29 8.14 9.61
CA GLN A 102 1.00 8.86 8.55
C GLN A 102 0.44 8.48 7.18
N ASP A 103 0.22 7.18 6.93
CA ASP A 103 -0.35 6.72 5.66
C ASP A 103 -1.75 7.27 5.43
N PHE A 104 -2.59 7.33 6.47
CA PHE A 104 -3.93 7.89 6.35
C PHE A 104 -3.90 9.41 6.13
N ILE A 105 -2.98 10.13 6.78
CA ILE A 105 -2.74 11.54 6.45
C ILE A 105 -2.38 11.69 4.97
N ASP A 106 -1.49 10.86 4.46
CA ASP A 106 -1.06 10.91 3.05
C ASP A 106 -2.22 10.63 2.09
N ARG A 107 -3.15 9.72 2.46
CA ARG A 107 -4.42 9.53 1.72
C ARG A 107 -5.34 10.74 1.76
N LEU A 108 -5.36 11.49 2.86
CA LEU A 108 -6.23 12.65 3.02
C LEU A 108 -5.69 13.92 2.37
N ILE A 109 -4.37 14.08 2.22
CA ILE A 109 -3.75 15.27 1.61
C ILE A 109 -4.38 15.65 0.26
N PRO A 110 -4.47 14.76 -0.75
CA PRO A 110 -5.06 15.12 -2.04
C PRO A 110 -6.55 15.50 -1.92
N ILE A 111 -7.30 14.79 -1.08
CA ILE A 111 -8.72 15.06 -0.82
C ILE A 111 -8.89 16.44 -0.20
N PHE A 112 -8.05 16.79 0.77
CA PHE A 112 -8.11 18.07 1.47
C PHE A 112 -7.74 19.23 0.53
N ARG A 113 -6.71 19.05 -0.30
CA ARG A 113 -6.30 20.07 -1.29
C ARG A 113 -7.40 20.34 -2.31
N GLU A 114 -8.09 19.30 -2.78
CA GLU A 114 -9.11 19.45 -3.82
C GLU A 114 -10.47 19.90 -3.26
N HIS A 115 -10.90 19.34 -2.13
CA HIS A 115 -12.27 19.45 -1.65
C HIS A 115 -12.43 20.23 -0.34
N LEU A 116 -11.37 20.38 0.46
CA LEU A 116 -11.41 21.04 1.77
C LEU A 116 -10.33 22.14 1.89
N PRO A 117 -10.21 23.09 0.94
CA PRO A 117 -9.14 24.08 0.94
C PRO A 117 -9.21 25.07 2.13
N HIS A 118 -10.35 25.12 2.84
CA HIS A 118 -10.51 25.90 4.07
C HIS A 118 -9.81 25.27 5.29
N ILE A 119 -9.33 24.03 5.18
CA ILE A 119 -8.65 23.33 6.28
C ILE A 119 -7.15 23.27 5.97
N PRO A 120 -6.30 23.91 6.79
CA PRO A 120 -4.85 23.84 6.61
C PRO A 120 -4.34 22.39 6.69
N GLU A 121 -3.54 21.98 5.71
CA GLU A 121 -2.96 20.63 5.64
C GLU A 121 -2.18 20.26 6.90
N ASN A 122 -1.48 21.22 7.52
CA ASN A 122 -0.76 21.01 8.78
C ASN A 122 -1.65 20.53 9.93
N ASN A 123 -2.96 20.81 9.90
CA ASN A 123 -3.87 20.32 10.92
C ASN A 123 -4.16 18.81 10.78
N LEU A 124 -3.93 18.19 9.62
CA LEU A 124 -4.01 16.72 9.48
C LEU A 124 -3.04 16.04 10.46
N ARG A 125 -1.90 16.67 10.76
CA ARG A 125 -0.94 16.21 11.77
C ARG A 125 -1.42 16.33 13.22
N LYS A 126 -2.66 16.76 13.48
CA LYS A 126 -3.29 16.71 14.81
C LYS A 126 -4.25 15.53 14.99
N MET A 127 -4.48 14.75 13.94
CA MET A 127 -5.33 13.56 13.96
C MET A 127 -4.91 12.58 15.07
N GLY A 128 -5.89 11.98 15.75
CA GLY A 128 -5.65 10.92 16.73
C GLY A 128 -5.48 9.56 16.06
N SER A 129 -4.57 8.74 16.60
CA SER A 129 -4.43 7.32 16.27
C SER A 129 -4.28 6.53 17.55
N TRP A 130 -5.35 5.87 17.95
CA TRP A 130 -5.46 5.23 19.26
C TRP A 130 -5.54 3.72 19.10
N LEU A 131 -5.06 3.01 20.11
CA LEU A 131 -5.27 1.57 20.23
C LEU A 131 -6.57 1.33 21.00
N TYR A 132 -7.43 0.47 20.47
CA TYR A 132 -8.67 0.05 21.11
C TYR A 132 -8.55 -1.40 21.56
N PHE A 133 -8.47 -1.61 22.88
CA PHE A 133 -8.38 -2.94 23.47
C PHE A 133 -9.73 -3.42 23.99
N SER A 134 -9.88 -4.74 24.12
CA SER A 134 -11.07 -5.37 24.70
C SER A 134 -11.32 -4.88 26.13
N LYS A 135 -12.59 -4.87 26.52
CA LYS A 135 -13.01 -4.53 27.89
C LYS A 135 -12.24 -5.36 28.93
N GLY A 136 -11.95 -4.73 30.06
CA GLY A 136 -11.14 -5.31 31.13
C GLY A 136 -9.64 -5.06 30.98
N SER A 137 -9.19 -4.54 29.84
CA SER A 137 -7.79 -4.16 29.66
C SER A 137 -7.41 -2.92 30.46
N SER A 138 -6.17 -2.89 30.94
CA SER A 138 -5.58 -1.75 31.64
C SER A 138 -4.25 -1.38 30.98
N TYR A 139 -3.90 -0.09 31.05
CA TYR A 139 -2.57 0.39 30.66
C TYR A 139 -1.98 1.18 31.82
N PRO A 140 -1.01 0.61 32.56
CA PRO A 140 -0.33 1.31 33.65
C PRO A 140 0.19 2.69 33.22
N GLN A 141 0.01 3.67 34.11
CA GLN A 141 0.44 5.05 33.85
C GLN A 141 1.96 5.17 33.68
N ASN A 142 2.40 6.26 33.07
CA ASN A 142 3.81 6.66 32.91
C ASN A 142 4.69 5.77 32.01
N GLN A 143 4.09 4.84 31.27
CA GLN A 143 4.81 4.09 30.22
C GLN A 143 5.09 4.95 28.98
N ILE A 144 4.11 5.76 28.55
CA ILE A 144 4.25 6.75 27.47
C ILE A 144 3.85 8.13 27.98
N ASP A 145 4.65 9.14 27.67
CA ASP A 145 4.33 10.53 27.97
C ASP A 145 3.27 11.07 26.99
N VAL A 146 2.01 10.84 27.33
CA VAL A 146 0.84 11.32 26.57
C VAL A 146 0.75 12.85 26.49
N ARG A 147 1.51 13.60 27.32
CA ARG A 147 1.58 15.07 27.20
C ARG A 147 2.44 15.47 26.00
N ARG A 148 3.49 14.70 25.73
CA ARG A 148 4.35 14.84 24.56
C ARG A 148 3.68 14.27 23.30
N VAL A 149 3.02 13.12 23.42
CA VAL A 149 2.42 12.40 22.30
C VAL A 149 0.89 12.51 22.29
N LYS A 150 0.37 13.71 22.06
CA LYS A 150 -1.08 14.00 22.13
C LYS A 150 -1.94 13.24 21.13
N TRP A 151 -1.35 12.76 20.03
CA TRP A 151 -2.06 12.02 18.99
C TRP A 151 -2.30 10.55 19.37
N PHE A 152 -1.58 10.00 20.35
CA PHE A 152 -1.63 8.60 20.72
C PHE A 152 -2.35 8.40 22.06
N ARG A 153 -3.24 7.41 22.12
CA ARG A 153 -3.88 6.94 23.36
C ARG A 153 -4.15 5.44 23.26
N ILE A 154 -4.36 4.84 24.42
CA ILE A 154 -4.89 3.49 24.56
C ILE A 154 -6.23 3.63 25.25
N VAL A 155 -7.27 3.08 24.63
CA VAL A 155 -8.64 3.17 25.10
C VAL A 155 -9.30 1.80 25.10
N THR A 156 -10.39 1.71 25.84
CA THR A 156 -11.30 0.57 25.86
C THR A 156 -12.74 1.09 25.72
N ALA A 157 -13.70 0.19 25.72
CA ALA A 157 -15.13 0.51 25.77
C ALA A 157 -15.49 1.52 26.86
N ASP A 158 -14.83 1.44 28.02
CA ASP A 158 -15.16 2.24 29.20
C ASP A 158 -14.53 3.65 29.15
N SER A 159 -13.45 3.85 28.39
CA SER A 159 -12.71 5.13 28.33
C SER A 159 -12.82 5.89 27.00
N LEU A 160 -13.37 5.26 25.96
CA LEU A 160 -13.45 5.85 24.61
C LEU A 160 -14.14 7.22 24.60
N LEU A 161 -15.36 7.33 25.14
CA LEU A 161 -16.12 8.59 25.09
C LEU A 161 -15.43 9.72 25.86
N GLU A 162 -14.87 9.40 27.04
CA GLU A 162 -14.14 10.39 27.83
C GLU A 162 -12.91 10.90 27.07
N ALA A 163 -12.13 10.00 26.46
CA ALA A 163 -10.98 10.37 25.65
C ALA A 163 -11.38 11.21 24.43
N MET A 164 -12.49 10.88 23.76
CA MET A 164 -13.00 11.62 22.59
C MET A 164 -13.37 13.07 22.90
N ARG A 165 -13.74 13.41 24.15
CA ARG A 165 -14.01 14.81 24.54
C ARG A 165 -12.81 15.74 24.40
N PHE A 166 -11.61 15.18 24.42
CA PHE A 166 -10.36 15.92 24.28
C PHE A 166 -9.75 15.82 22.87
N LEU A 167 -10.48 15.23 21.92
CA LEU A 167 -10.05 15.18 20.52
C LEU A 167 -10.21 16.56 19.89
N ASP A 168 -9.09 17.18 19.53
CA ASP A 168 -9.05 18.45 18.82
C ASP A 168 -8.12 18.36 17.60
N SER A 169 -8.71 18.31 16.41
CA SER A 169 -7.97 18.36 15.15
C SER A 169 -7.60 19.79 14.73
N GLY A 170 -8.05 20.82 15.44
CA GLY A 170 -7.85 22.22 15.09
C GLY A 170 -8.69 22.71 13.91
N TYR A 171 -9.72 21.96 13.52
CA TYR A 171 -10.70 22.33 12.50
C TYR A 171 -12.05 21.66 12.77
N THR A 172 -13.07 22.08 12.01
CA THR A 172 -14.40 21.48 12.05
C THR A 172 -14.79 20.96 10.68
N LEU A 173 -15.11 19.68 10.59
CA LEU A 173 -15.67 19.06 9.40
C LEU A 173 -17.17 19.34 9.28
N ARG A 174 -17.57 19.84 8.12
CA ARG A 174 -18.97 19.92 7.71
C ARG A 174 -19.42 18.56 7.15
N LEU A 175 -20.72 18.34 7.05
CA LEU A 175 -21.26 17.10 6.48
C LEU A 175 -20.72 16.83 5.05
N GLN A 176 -20.67 17.89 4.23
CA GLN A 176 -20.10 17.84 2.88
C GLN A 176 -18.60 17.48 2.86
N ASP A 177 -17.85 17.88 3.90
CA ASP A 177 -16.43 17.60 4.03
C ASP A 177 -16.25 16.10 4.36
N MET A 178 -17.10 15.57 5.24
CA MET A 178 -17.14 14.14 5.56
C MET A 178 -17.54 13.29 4.35
N ASP A 179 -18.52 13.73 3.57
CA ASP A 179 -18.91 13.08 2.31
C ASP A 179 -17.76 13.09 1.29
N ALA A 180 -17.03 14.21 1.17
CA ALA A 180 -15.86 14.30 0.29
C ALA A 180 -14.73 13.36 0.72
N ILE A 181 -14.49 13.20 2.03
CA ILE A 181 -13.52 12.25 2.57
C ILE A 181 -13.89 10.82 2.18
N VAL A 182 -15.12 10.39 2.43
CA VAL A 182 -15.59 9.05 2.07
C VAL A 182 -15.48 8.80 0.56
N GLN A 183 -15.90 9.78 -0.25
CA GLN A 183 -15.84 9.67 -1.71
C GLN A 183 -14.41 9.59 -2.22
N GLY A 184 -13.50 10.42 -1.70
CA GLY A 184 -12.08 10.41 -2.06
C GLY A 184 -11.35 9.16 -1.58
N LEU A 185 -11.79 8.56 -0.48
CA LEU A 185 -11.31 7.25 -0.02
C LEU A 185 -11.93 6.06 -0.78
N HIS A 186 -12.93 6.32 -1.63
CA HIS A 186 -13.67 5.34 -2.43
C HIS A 186 -14.39 4.26 -1.60
N LEU A 187 -15.01 4.67 -0.49
CA LEU A 187 -15.66 3.72 0.42
C LEU A 187 -17.13 3.51 0.05
N GLU A 188 -17.61 2.29 0.23
CA GLU A 188 -19.00 1.90 -0.01
C GLU A 188 -19.84 2.13 1.25
N GLU A 189 -20.95 2.86 1.13
CA GLU A 189 -21.92 2.99 2.22
C GLU A 189 -22.71 1.69 2.39
N TYR A 190 -22.87 1.22 3.62
CA TYR A 190 -23.56 -0.05 3.90
C TYR A 190 -24.44 0.02 5.16
N GLN A 191 -25.37 -0.93 5.28
CA GLN A 191 -26.14 -1.14 6.50
C GLN A 191 -25.34 -2.00 7.47
N PHE A 192 -25.03 -1.49 8.67
CA PHE A 192 -24.18 -2.17 9.63
C PHE A 192 -24.67 -3.58 10.00
N GLU A 193 -25.94 -3.70 10.40
CA GLU A 193 -26.53 -4.96 10.88
C GLU A 193 -26.63 -6.05 9.79
N THR A 194 -26.87 -5.65 8.54
CA THR A 194 -27.12 -6.60 7.44
C THR A 194 -25.91 -6.80 6.52
N GLY A 195 -24.89 -5.94 6.64
CA GLY A 195 -23.74 -5.91 5.74
C GLY A 195 -24.08 -5.54 4.28
N LYS A 196 -25.33 -5.19 3.98
CA LYS A 196 -25.79 -4.92 2.61
C LYS A 196 -25.38 -3.53 2.16
N PRO A 197 -24.92 -3.38 0.91
CA PRO A 197 -24.63 -2.07 0.36
C PRO A 197 -25.89 -1.21 0.32
N LEU A 198 -25.75 0.08 0.65
CA LEU A 198 -26.80 1.05 0.43
C LEU A 198 -26.67 1.57 -1.00
N ALA A 199 -27.80 1.64 -1.72
CA ALA A 199 -27.82 2.11 -3.09
C ALA A 199 -27.14 3.49 -3.17
N ALA A 200 -26.15 3.62 -4.06
CA ALA A 200 -25.44 4.87 -4.25
C ALA A 200 -26.46 5.97 -4.55
N ARG A 201 -26.41 7.08 -3.79
CA ARG A 201 -27.17 8.26 -4.14
C ARG A 201 -26.80 8.64 -5.57
N PRO A 202 -27.75 9.04 -6.43
CA PRO A 202 -27.44 9.49 -7.78
C PRO A 202 -26.46 10.67 -7.67
N GLY A 203 -25.18 10.38 -7.88
CA GLY A 203 -24.13 11.38 -7.87
C GLY A 203 -24.42 12.39 -8.96
N ARG A 204 -24.21 13.67 -8.66
CA ARG A 204 -24.12 14.70 -9.69
C ARG A 204 -23.20 14.16 -10.78
N ALA A 205 -23.73 14.06 -12.01
CA ALA A 205 -22.98 13.65 -13.18
C ALA A 205 -21.61 14.37 -13.18
N PRO A 206 -20.50 13.67 -13.50
CA PRO A 206 -19.21 14.32 -13.64
C PRO A 206 -19.42 15.53 -14.54
N LYS A 207 -19.02 16.72 -14.05
CA LYS A 207 -19.10 17.94 -14.85
C LYS A 207 -18.42 17.62 -16.18
N SER A 208 -19.23 17.57 -17.24
CA SER A 208 -18.73 17.35 -18.59
C SER A 208 -17.58 18.31 -18.82
N PHE A 209 -16.46 17.74 -19.27
CA PHE A 209 -15.21 18.43 -19.51
C PHE A 209 -15.47 19.52 -20.55
N ARG A 210 -15.82 20.74 -20.11
CA ARG A 210 -15.85 21.90 -20.99
C ARG A 210 -14.40 22.26 -21.24
N LEU A 211 -13.87 21.88 -22.40
CA LEU A 211 -12.60 22.40 -22.88
C LEU A 211 -12.66 23.93 -22.80
N SER A 212 -11.85 24.52 -21.91
CA SER A 212 -11.63 25.96 -21.93
C SER A 212 -10.95 26.31 -23.26
N ARG A 213 -11.19 27.50 -23.79
CA ARG A 213 -10.56 27.98 -25.03
C ARG A 213 -9.03 27.89 -25.00
N GLY A 214 -8.41 27.88 -23.80
CA GLY A 214 -6.98 27.67 -23.62
C GLY A 214 -6.51 26.24 -23.96
N ASN A 215 -7.31 25.22 -23.64
CA ASN A 215 -6.93 23.82 -23.90
C ASN A 215 -7.02 23.46 -25.39
N ILE A 216 -7.91 24.11 -26.14
CA ILE A 216 -8.00 23.96 -27.61
C ILE A 216 -6.74 24.53 -28.28
N ALA A 217 -6.23 25.67 -27.80
CA ALA A 217 -5.01 26.26 -28.34
C ALA A 217 -3.78 25.37 -28.10
N VAL A 218 -3.66 24.77 -26.91
CA VAL A 218 -2.56 23.86 -26.59
C VAL A 218 -2.62 22.59 -27.44
N ILE A 219 -3.80 21.98 -27.60
CA ILE A 219 -3.96 20.80 -28.46
C ILE A 219 -3.65 21.14 -29.93
N ALA A 220 -4.07 22.31 -30.41
CA ALA A 220 -3.75 22.76 -31.76
C ALA A 220 -2.23 22.95 -31.97
N ILE A 221 -1.51 23.49 -30.99
CA ILE A 221 -0.04 23.62 -31.03
C ILE A 221 0.62 22.24 -31.03
N ILE A 222 0.17 21.31 -30.18
CA ILE A 222 0.71 19.94 -30.16
C ILE A 222 0.51 19.25 -31.50
N LEU A 223 -0.68 19.35 -32.09
CA LEU A 223 -0.97 18.77 -33.41
C LEU A 223 -0.16 19.44 -34.53
N LEU A 224 0.07 20.76 -34.45
CA LEU A 224 0.94 21.47 -35.39
C LEU A 224 2.38 20.97 -35.30
N VAL A 225 2.92 20.81 -34.09
CA VAL A 225 4.29 20.31 -33.85
C VAL A 225 4.43 18.87 -34.36
N ILE A 226 3.45 18.00 -34.09
CA ILE A 226 3.42 16.62 -34.60
C ILE A 226 3.35 16.61 -36.13
N GLY A 227 2.53 17.47 -36.74
CA GLY A 227 2.44 17.61 -38.20
C GLY A 227 3.75 18.06 -38.84
N ILE A 228 4.44 19.03 -38.23
CA ILE A 228 5.77 19.48 -38.68
C ILE A 228 6.80 18.36 -38.54
N LEU A 229 6.82 17.65 -37.42
CA LEU A 229 7.72 16.50 -37.21
C LEU A 229 7.47 15.37 -38.22
N ALA A 230 6.20 15.06 -38.52
CA ALA A 230 5.85 14.08 -39.52
C ALA A 230 6.26 14.52 -40.94
N LEU A 231 6.11 15.81 -41.27
CA LEU A 231 6.54 16.37 -42.56
C LEU A 231 8.07 16.32 -42.72
N VAL A 232 8.82 16.62 -41.65
CA VAL A 232 10.28 16.52 -41.62
C VAL A 232 10.75 15.06 -41.81
N MET A 233 10.02 14.09 -41.28
CA MET A 233 10.29 12.66 -41.47
C MET A 233 10.04 12.16 -42.91
N LEU A 234 9.26 12.89 -43.71
CA LEU A 234 8.96 12.55 -45.10
C LEU A 234 9.98 13.10 -46.10
N VAL A 235 10.89 14.00 -45.68
CA VAL A 235 11.96 14.53 -46.53
C VAL A 235 13.25 13.72 -46.31
N PRO A 236 13.74 12.94 -47.29
CA PRO A 236 14.85 12.01 -47.10
C PRO A 236 16.13 12.68 -46.57
N GLY A 237 16.43 13.91 -47.00
CA GLY A 237 17.62 14.67 -46.56
C GLY A 237 17.52 15.27 -45.15
N ALA A 238 16.31 15.48 -44.64
CA ALA A 238 16.10 15.99 -43.27
C ALA A 238 16.20 14.85 -42.24
N ARG A 239 15.81 13.63 -42.63
CA ARG A 239 15.91 12.43 -41.79
C ARG A 239 17.37 12.08 -41.43
N THR A 240 18.29 12.25 -42.38
CA THR A 240 19.72 12.03 -42.17
C THR A 240 20.38 13.11 -41.32
N ALA A 241 19.94 14.37 -41.45
CA ALA A 241 20.41 15.47 -40.61
C ALA A 241 19.89 15.37 -39.16
N MET A 242 18.67 14.86 -38.95
CA MET A 242 18.12 14.68 -37.61
C MET A 242 18.77 13.51 -36.85
N MET A 243 19.15 12.43 -37.55
CA MET A 243 19.89 11.32 -36.95
C MET A 243 21.35 11.67 -36.61
N SER A 244 21.99 12.56 -37.37
CA SER A 244 23.36 13.01 -37.06
C SER A 244 23.44 14.02 -35.91
N THR A 245 22.36 14.73 -35.59
CA THR A 245 22.29 15.59 -34.38
C THR A 245 22.12 14.77 -33.10
N PHE A 246 21.56 13.56 -33.18
CA PHE A 246 21.32 12.70 -32.00
C PHE A 246 22.58 11.93 -31.54
N SER A 247 23.56 11.71 -32.41
CA SER A 247 24.85 11.10 -32.01
C SER A 247 25.84 12.10 -31.39
N GLY A 248 25.67 13.41 -31.65
CA GLY A 248 26.58 14.47 -31.17
C GLY A 248 26.26 15.09 -29.81
N MET A 249 25.09 14.80 -29.20
CA MET A 249 24.68 15.34 -27.90
C MET A 249 24.99 14.40 -26.70
N GLY A 250 25.77 13.34 -26.91
CA GLY A 250 26.11 12.37 -25.86
C GLY A 250 27.25 12.78 -24.90
N ALA A 251 28.00 13.85 -25.18
CA ALA A 251 29.26 14.14 -24.46
C ALA A 251 29.27 15.44 -23.63
N VAL A 252 28.20 16.25 -23.63
CA VAL A 252 28.17 17.55 -22.90
C VAL A 252 27.10 17.59 -21.79
N LEU A 253 26.31 16.52 -21.61
CA LEU A 253 25.19 16.51 -20.65
C LEU A 253 25.47 15.88 -19.28
N SER A 254 26.72 15.53 -18.95
CA SER A 254 27.05 14.95 -17.64
C SER A 254 27.23 15.99 -16.51
N GLY A 255 27.15 17.29 -16.80
CA GLY A 255 27.52 18.34 -15.85
C GLY A 255 26.40 19.19 -15.26
N MET A 256 25.19 19.20 -15.83
CA MET A 256 24.15 20.18 -15.45
C MET A 256 22.70 19.66 -15.59
N VAL A 257 22.43 18.44 -15.11
CA VAL A 257 21.04 17.95 -14.93
C VAL A 257 20.86 17.41 -13.50
N LYS A 258 21.30 18.19 -12.53
CA LYS A 258 20.86 18.07 -11.13
C LYS A 258 20.22 19.39 -10.78
N GLU A 259 18.95 19.52 -11.14
CA GLU A 259 17.91 20.41 -10.60
C GLU A 259 16.96 20.87 -11.72
N ARG A 260 15.67 20.58 -11.49
CA ARG A 260 14.53 21.43 -11.89
C ARG A 260 13.89 21.32 -13.28
N GLY A 261 13.86 20.14 -13.92
CA GLY A 261 12.94 19.99 -15.05
C GLY A 261 12.85 18.61 -15.65
N ARG A 262 12.01 17.75 -15.07
CA ARG A 262 11.22 16.70 -15.76
C ARG A 262 10.35 15.96 -14.74
N ASP A 263 9.19 16.53 -14.41
CA ASP A 263 8.00 15.74 -14.12
C ASP A 263 7.52 15.12 -15.44
N LEU A 264 8.33 14.20 -16.01
CA LEU A 264 7.75 13.16 -16.83
C LEU A 264 7.01 12.29 -15.82
N ILE A 265 5.68 12.33 -15.86
CA ILE A 265 4.79 11.53 -15.01
C ILE A 265 5.04 10.07 -15.35
N LYS A 266 6.11 9.52 -14.79
CA LYS A 266 6.46 8.13 -14.87
C LYS A 266 5.44 7.39 -14.03
N SER A 267 4.72 6.48 -14.65
CA SER A 267 3.71 5.70 -13.95
C SER A 267 4.21 4.30 -13.58
N ASN A 268 5.31 3.82 -14.16
CA ASN A 268 5.77 2.45 -13.96
C ASN A 268 7.31 2.41 -13.92
N SER A 269 7.86 1.38 -13.27
CA SER A 269 9.31 1.08 -13.29
C SER A 269 9.78 0.74 -14.70
N GLY A 270 10.96 1.22 -15.07
CA GLY A 270 11.73 0.71 -16.20
C GLY A 270 12.83 -0.26 -15.74
N PRO A 271 13.55 -0.90 -16.68
CA PRO A 271 14.63 -1.84 -16.36
C PRO A 271 15.73 -1.24 -15.47
N ALA A 272 16.07 0.04 -15.68
CA ALA A 272 17.09 0.71 -14.87
C ALA A 272 16.70 0.83 -13.39
N ASP A 273 15.42 1.09 -13.10
CA ASP A 273 14.93 1.22 -11.73
C ASP A 273 14.91 -0.13 -11.02
N ALA A 274 14.46 -1.17 -11.73
CA ALA A 274 14.49 -2.54 -11.23
C ALA A 274 15.92 -2.96 -10.91
N GLN A 275 16.89 -2.62 -11.77
CA GLN A 275 18.28 -2.95 -11.54
C GLN A 275 18.88 -2.17 -10.36
N GLU A 276 18.57 -0.89 -10.22
CA GLU A 276 18.97 -0.09 -9.05
C GLU A 276 18.39 -0.68 -7.75
N ALA A 277 17.11 -1.04 -7.75
CA ALA A 277 16.45 -1.67 -6.61
C ALA A 277 17.05 -3.04 -6.26
N MET A 278 17.39 -3.86 -7.26
CA MET A 278 18.07 -5.14 -7.04
C MET A 278 19.50 -4.95 -6.48
N VAL A 279 20.23 -3.92 -6.92
CA VAL A 279 21.52 -3.56 -6.32
C VAL A 279 21.34 -3.18 -4.84
N TYR A 280 20.30 -2.41 -4.52
CA TYR A 280 19.98 -2.04 -3.15
C TYR A 280 19.64 -3.26 -2.28
N LEU A 281 18.74 -4.13 -2.72
CA LEU A 281 18.42 -5.40 -2.05
C LEU A 281 19.67 -6.26 -1.83
N ASN A 282 20.53 -6.38 -2.84
CA ASN A 282 21.73 -7.20 -2.74
C ASN A 282 22.76 -6.65 -1.75
N ARG A 283 22.84 -5.33 -1.56
CA ARG A 283 23.67 -4.75 -0.49
C ARG A 283 23.18 -5.19 0.89
N ILE A 284 21.87 -5.18 1.11
CA ILE A 284 21.24 -5.64 2.36
C ILE A 284 21.55 -7.14 2.56
N ARG A 285 21.36 -7.96 1.53
CA ARG A 285 21.63 -9.41 1.59
C ARG A 285 23.10 -9.71 1.91
N ILE A 286 24.04 -9.02 1.25
CA ILE A 286 25.48 -9.20 1.49
C ILE A 286 25.85 -8.81 2.92
N ALA A 287 25.28 -7.73 3.47
CA ALA A 287 25.51 -7.31 4.85
C ALA A 287 25.07 -8.39 5.87
N GLU A 288 24.09 -9.21 5.50
CA GLU A 288 23.57 -10.32 6.32
C GLU A 288 24.24 -11.67 5.99
N GLY A 289 25.32 -11.66 5.19
CA GLY A 289 26.05 -12.87 4.80
C GLY A 289 25.33 -13.77 3.78
N LEU A 290 24.34 -13.24 3.07
CA LEU A 290 23.56 -13.97 2.06
C LEU A 290 24.09 -13.71 0.64
N ALA A 291 23.97 -14.71 -0.22
CA ALA A 291 24.32 -14.57 -1.64
C ALA A 291 23.41 -13.55 -2.35
N PRO A 292 23.93 -12.73 -3.28
CA PRO A 292 23.11 -11.81 -4.07
C PRO A 292 22.15 -12.56 -5.00
N VAL A 293 20.98 -11.97 -5.26
CA VAL A 293 20.02 -12.44 -6.26
C VAL A 293 20.32 -11.75 -7.58
N PRO A 294 20.62 -12.48 -8.67
CA PRO A 294 20.82 -11.87 -9.98
C PRO A 294 19.48 -11.33 -10.52
N HIS A 295 19.56 -10.22 -11.24
CA HIS A 295 18.39 -9.68 -11.94
C HIS A 295 17.93 -10.66 -13.02
N ASP A 296 16.62 -10.90 -13.11
CA ASP A 296 16.00 -11.78 -14.11
C ASP A 296 14.87 -11.04 -14.84
N ASP A 297 14.96 -10.95 -16.17
CA ASP A 297 13.99 -10.24 -17.01
C ASP A 297 12.60 -10.88 -16.97
N ARG A 298 12.51 -12.20 -16.76
CA ARG A 298 11.23 -12.93 -16.61
C ARG A 298 10.55 -12.53 -15.30
N ALA A 299 11.35 -12.47 -14.23
CA ALA A 299 10.88 -11.98 -12.94
C ALA A 299 10.44 -10.50 -13.03
N PHE A 300 11.17 -9.67 -13.77
CA PHE A 300 10.81 -8.27 -14.00
C PHE A 300 9.47 -8.14 -14.73
N GLY A 301 9.30 -8.86 -15.84
CA GLY A 301 8.04 -8.87 -16.60
C GLY A 301 6.85 -9.31 -15.74
N LEU A 302 7.03 -10.38 -14.96
CA LEU A 302 6.00 -10.89 -14.06
C LEU A 302 5.68 -9.88 -12.94
N ALA A 303 6.68 -9.28 -12.30
CA ALA A 303 6.50 -8.26 -11.27
C ALA A 303 5.76 -7.02 -11.81
N LEU A 304 6.09 -6.60 -13.03
CA LEU A 304 5.45 -5.45 -13.68
C LEU A 304 3.98 -5.78 -13.99
N SER A 305 3.70 -6.99 -14.47
CA SER A 305 2.33 -7.46 -14.70
C SER A 305 1.52 -7.53 -13.42
N ARG A 306 2.09 -8.07 -12.34
CA ARG A 306 1.44 -8.17 -11.02
C ARG A 306 1.14 -6.80 -10.44
N SER A 307 2.09 -5.88 -10.48
CA SER A 307 1.87 -4.51 -10.01
C SER A 307 0.84 -3.76 -10.86
N ALA A 308 0.82 -3.97 -12.18
CA ALA A 308 -0.18 -3.38 -13.06
C ALA A 308 -1.60 -3.93 -12.81
N ASP A 309 -1.70 -5.24 -12.54
CA ASP A 309 -2.94 -5.92 -12.17
C ASP A 309 -3.51 -5.37 -10.86
N MET A 310 -2.69 -5.31 -9.80
CA MET A 310 -3.04 -4.65 -8.53
C MET A 310 -3.48 -3.20 -8.73
N ALA A 311 -2.79 -2.45 -9.60
CA ALA A 311 -3.12 -1.07 -9.91
C ALA A 311 -4.37 -0.87 -10.79
N ALA A 312 -4.79 -1.89 -11.54
CA ALA A 312 -5.97 -1.86 -12.39
C ALA A 312 -7.23 -2.19 -11.58
N PHE A 313 -7.15 -3.25 -10.77
CA PHE A 313 -8.24 -3.76 -9.95
C PHE A 313 -8.27 -3.18 -8.53
N ARG A 314 -7.28 -2.33 -8.18
CA ARG A 314 -7.19 -1.57 -6.92
C ARG A 314 -7.22 -2.46 -5.67
N TYR A 315 -6.48 -3.56 -5.71
CA TYR A 315 -6.35 -4.50 -4.59
C TYR A 315 -4.88 -4.69 -4.22
N LEU A 316 -4.62 -5.23 -3.03
CA LEU A 316 -3.27 -5.59 -2.57
C LEU A 316 -3.31 -6.99 -1.96
N ASP A 317 -3.21 -8.00 -2.81
CA ASP A 317 -3.27 -9.42 -2.45
C ASP A 317 -2.37 -10.24 -3.40
N TYR A 318 -1.96 -11.43 -3.00
CA TYR A 318 -1.21 -12.35 -3.84
C TYR A 318 -2.08 -13.01 -4.92
N THR A 319 -3.41 -13.00 -4.73
CA THR A 319 -4.37 -13.47 -5.72
C THR A 319 -5.36 -12.36 -6.05
N ASN A 320 -5.54 -12.06 -7.33
CA ASN A 320 -6.55 -11.12 -7.78
C ASN A 320 -7.95 -11.67 -7.41
N PRO A 321 -8.74 -10.94 -6.61
CA PRO A 321 -10.03 -11.42 -6.13
C PRO A 321 -11.10 -11.52 -7.23
N GLU A 322 -10.91 -10.83 -8.36
CA GLU A 322 -11.84 -10.84 -9.50
C GLU A 322 -11.47 -11.90 -10.54
N THR A 323 -10.17 -12.01 -10.89
CA THR A 323 -9.72 -12.92 -11.96
C THR A 323 -9.20 -14.26 -11.44
N GLY A 324 -8.84 -14.34 -10.15
CA GLY A 324 -8.15 -15.49 -9.56
C GLY A 324 -6.67 -15.60 -9.95
N GLU A 325 -6.13 -14.63 -10.70
CA GLU A 325 -4.74 -14.65 -11.15
C GLU A 325 -3.77 -14.35 -9.99
N SER A 326 -2.62 -15.01 -10.00
CA SER A 326 -1.53 -14.82 -9.04
C SER A 326 -0.20 -14.86 -9.77
N ALA A 327 0.90 -14.51 -9.10
CA ALA A 327 2.24 -14.66 -9.66
C ALA A 327 2.50 -16.10 -10.17
N ARG A 328 1.97 -17.11 -9.46
CA ARG A 328 2.11 -18.52 -9.82
C ARG A 328 1.34 -18.88 -11.10
N THR A 329 0.09 -18.41 -11.24
CA THR A 329 -0.71 -18.76 -12.43
C THR A 329 -0.21 -18.05 -13.68
N LEU A 330 0.48 -16.91 -13.53
CA LEU A 330 1.01 -16.12 -14.64
C LEU A 330 2.44 -16.51 -15.05
N MET A 331 3.19 -17.25 -14.23
CA MET A 331 4.63 -17.43 -14.41
C MET A 331 5.04 -18.02 -15.77
N ALA A 332 4.26 -18.98 -16.29
CA ALA A 332 4.52 -19.61 -17.59
C ALA A 332 4.43 -18.60 -18.76
N ALA A 333 3.52 -17.62 -18.67
CA ALA A 333 3.37 -16.58 -19.70
C ALA A 333 4.59 -15.65 -19.80
N PHE A 334 5.42 -15.60 -18.75
CA PHE A 334 6.67 -14.84 -18.69
C PHE A 334 7.92 -15.71 -18.88
N GLY A 335 7.76 -16.96 -19.30
CA GLY A 335 8.89 -17.87 -19.56
C GLY A 335 9.56 -18.42 -18.30
N VAL A 336 8.89 -18.34 -17.14
CA VAL A 336 9.32 -19.06 -15.94
C VAL A 336 8.89 -20.53 -16.06
N PRO A 337 9.81 -21.50 -15.95
CA PRO A 337 9.49 -22.92 -16.06
C PRO A 337 8.43 -23.37 -15.04
N GLU A 338 7.56 -24.31 -15.43
CA GLU A 338 6.50 -24.82 -14.56
C GLU A 338 7.00 -25.57 -13.32
N ASN A 339 8.22 -26.11 -13.39
CA ASN A 339 8.90 -26.77 -12.27
C ASN A 339 9.63 -25.78 -11.34
N SER A 340 9.70 -24.50 -11.69
CA SER A 340 10.25 -23.46 -10.81
C SER A 340 9.20 -23.00 -9.80
N THR A 341 9.65 -22.50 -8.65
CA THR A 341 8.81 -21.85 -7.65
C THR A 341 8.97 -20.34 -7.73
N VAL A 342 7.85 -19.62 -7.77
CA VAL A 342 7.82 -18.16 -7.68
C VAL A 342 7.40 -17.72 -6.28
N VAL A 343 8.12 -16.77 -5.70
CA VAL A 343 7.79 -16.12 -4.43
C VAL A 343 7.54 -14.64 -4.69
N GLU A 344 6.38 -14.15 -4.23
CA GLU A 344 5.97 -12.75 -4.36
C GLU A 344 6.00 -12.02 -3.01
N SER A 345 6.50 -10.78 -3.00
CA SER A 345 6.21 -9.78 -1.97
C SER A 345 5.50 -8.60 -2.63
N ALA A 346 4.40 -8.14 -2.05
CA ALA A 346 3.57 -7.08 -2.63
C ALA A 346 3.57 -5.84 -1.72
N TYR A 347 3.55 -4.66 -2.32
CA TYR A 347 3.51 -3.36 -1.64
C TYR A 347 2.55 -2.43 -2.38
N GLY A 348 1.89 -1.54 -1.67
CA GLY A 348 0.99 -0.55 -2.25
C GLY A 348 1.12 0.80 -1.55
N GLN A 349 1.01 1.88 -2.32
CA GLN A 349 0.82 3.25 -1.85
C GLN A 349 -0.17 3.98 -2.76
N TRP A 350 -0.89 4.95 -2.22
CA TRP A 350 -1.99 5.62 -2.95
C TRP A 350 -1.59 6.90 -3.67
N ASN A 351 -0.34 7.33 -3.50
CA ASN A 351 0.19 8.58 -4.07
C ASN A 351 0.59 8.40 -5.55
N GLY A 352 0.32 7.23 -6.14
CA GLY A 352 0.79 6.87 -7.46
C GLY A 352 2.28 6.53 -7.45
N TYR A 353 2.88 6.55 -8.65
CA TYR A 353 4.29 6.26 -8.81
C TYR A 353 5.12 7.46 -8.36
N THR A 354 6.05 7.21 -7.45
CA THR A 354 7.05 8.20 -7.00
C THR A 354 8.43 7.66 -7.33
N TYR A 355 9.34 8.51 -7.77
CA TYR A 355 10.72 8.10 -8.01
C TYR A 355 11.32 7.47 -6.75
N GLY A 356 11.89 6.26 -6.86
CA GLY A 356 12.45 5.51 -5.74
C GLY A 356 11.44 4.68 -4.94
N ILE A 357 10.18 4.57 -5.40
CA ILE A 357 9.17 3.71 -4.76
C ILE A 357 9.64 2.26 -4.59
N GLU A 358 10.49 1.75 -5.48
CA GLU A 358 11.07 0.41 -5.41
C GLU A 358 11.92 0.23 -4.13
N GLN A 359 12.71 1.24 -3.77
CA GLN A 359 13.51 1.24 -2.54
C GLN A 359 12.63 1.37 -1.30
N HIS A 360 11.59 2.20 -1.35
CA HIS A 360 10.62 2.31 -0.26
C HIS A 360 9.88 0.99 -0.01
N ALA A 361 9.47 0.30 -1.08
CA ALA A 361 8.85 -1.03 -0.97
C ALA A 361 9.80 -2.04 -0.31
N LEU A 362 11.08 -2.02 -0.68
CA LEU A 362 12.12 -2.82 -0.05
C LEU A 362 12.27 -2.53 1.45
N ASP A 363 12.37 -1.26 1.84
CA ASP A 363 12.49 -0.87 3.23
C ASP A 363 11.26 -1.32 4.06
N THR A 364 10.06 -1.16 3.51
CA THR A 364 8.82 -1.65 4.13
C THR A 364 8.85 -3.18 4.28
N TRP A 365 9.16 -3.94 3.22
CA TRP A 365 9.25 -5.40 3.29
C TRP A 365 10.34 -5.88 4.24
N MET A 366 11.45 -5.16 4.37
CA MET A 366 12.53 -5.47 5.30
C MET A 366 12.15 -5.27 6.77
N SER A 367 11.18 -4.40 7.05
CA SER A 367 10.66 -4.15 8.40
C SER A 367 9.63 -5.19 8.86
N ASP A 368 9.02 -5.92 7.94
CA ASP A 368 8.09 -7.01 8.21
C ASP A 368 8.81 -8.38 8.17
N GLU A 369 8.68 -9.18 9.23
CA GLU A 369 9.42 -10.44 9.35
C GLU A 369 9.09 -11.43 8.22
N GLY A 370 7.80 -11.54 7.85
CA GLY A 370 7.36 -12.45 6.80
C GLY A 370 7.93 -12.09 5.44
N ASN A 371 7.87 -10.81 5.06
CA ASN A 371 8.42 -10.32 3.80
C ASN A 371 9.95 -10.32 3.80
N ARG A 372 10.61 -9.97 4.92
CA ARG A 372 12.06 -10.09 5.07
C ARG A 372 12.52 -11.53 4.83
N ASN A 373 11.84 -12.51 5.43
CA ASN A 373 12.15 -13.92 5.24
C ASN A 373 12.01 -14.35 3.77
N ARG A 374 11.01 -13.83 3.04
CA ARG A 374 10.91 -14.03 1.59
C ARG A 374 12.10 -13.40 0.87
N LEU A 375 12.37 -12.12 1.09
CA LEU A 375 13.48 -11.40 0.46
C LEU A 375 14.85 -12.02 0.73
N PHE A 376 15.02 -12.75 1.84
CA PHE A 376 16.28 -13.37 2.27
C PHE A 376 16.46 -14.81 1.82
N ALA A 377 15.45 -15.41 1.19
CA ALA A 377 15.59 -16.75 0.69
C ALA A 377 16.57 -16.87 -0.49
N GLN A 378 16.94 -18.09 -0.85
CA GLN A 378 17.78 -18.37 -2.00
C GLN A 378 16.95 -18.33 -3.29
N TYR A 379 17.48 -17.67 -4.31
CA TYR A 379 16.83 -17.48 -5.61
C TYR A 379 17.86 -17.65 -6.73
N THR A 380 17.44 -18.24 -7.85
CA THR A 380 18.22 -18.32 -9.08
C THR A 380 18.08 -17.06 -9.93
N GLY A 381 17.01 -16.29 -9.70
CA GLY A 381 16.77 -14.98 -10.31
C GLY A 381 15.69 -14.21 -9.58
N GLY A 382 15.67 -12.88 -9.72
CA GLY A 382 14.61 -12.07 -9.14
C GLY A 382 14.60 -10.63 -9.66
N SER A 383 13.49 -9.94 -9.43
CA SER A 383 13.35 -8.54 -9.83
C SER A 383 12.25 -7.83 -9.05
N ILE A 384 12.26 -6.51 -9.09
CA ILE A 384 11.27 -5.63 -8.49
C ILE A 384 10.73 -4.71 -9.57
N ALA A 385 9.42 -4.55 -9.62
CA ALA A 385 8.78 -3.59 -10.50
C ALA A 385 7.53 -3.01 -9.85
N CYS A 386 7.23 -1.78 -10.21
CA CYS A 386 6.11 -1.02 -9.71
C CYS A 386 5.29 -0.41 -10.85
N THR A 387 3.98 -0.35 -10.65
CA THR A 387 3.02 0.30 -11.54
C THR A 387 2.07 1.14 -10.69
N LYS A 388 1.96 2.42 -11.02
CA LYS A 388 1.39 3.47 -10.17
C LYS A 388 2.04 3.37 -8.78
N GLY A 389 1.24 3.19 -7.73
CA GLY A 389 1.77 3.02 -6.38
C GLY A 389 1.90 1.58 -5.92
N TYR A 390 1.73 0.58 -6.79
CA TYR A 390 1.86 -0.82 -6.41
C TYR A 390 3.21 -1.37 -6.85
N CYS A 391 3.84 -2.19 -6.02
CA CYS A 391 5.10 -2.84 -6.30
C CYS A 391 4.99 -4.34 -6.03
N SER A 392 5.72 -5.12 -6.82
CA SER A 392 5.89 -6.55 -6.60
C SER A 392 7.38 -6.89 -6.70
N PHE A 393 7.89 -7.65 -5.72
CA PHE A 393 9.12 -8.40 -5.85
C PHE A 393 8.77 -9.82 -6.25
N ILE A 394 9.46 -10.33 -7.27
CA ILE A 394 9.33 -11.70 -7.74
C ILE A 394 10.70 -12.37 -7.63
N GLY A 395 10.79 -13.43 -6.83
CA GLY A 395 11.95 -14.31 -6.74
C GLY A 395 11.64 -15.68 -7.34
N ILE A 396 12.53 -16.16 -8.21
CA ILE A 396 12.45 -17.47 -8.89
C ILE A 396 13.41 -18.44 -8.21
N ARG A 397 12.92 -19.65 -7.92
CA ARG A 397 13.73 -20.78 -7.47
C ARG A 397 13.56 -21.92 -8.43
N ASP A 398 14.64 -22.36 -9.05
CA ASP A 398 14.60 -23.60 -9.82
C ASP A 398 14.67 -24.78 -8.87
N MET A 399 13.77 -25.75 -9.05
CA MET A 399 13.91 -27.04 -8.40
C MET A 399 15.11 -27.75 -9.03
N PRO A 400 15.96 -28.43 -8.25
CA PRO A 400 17.02 -29.25 -8.83
C PRO A 400 16.38 -30.23 -9.80
N GLU A 401 16.90 -30.29 -11.04
CA GLU A 401 16.55 -31.35 -11.96
C GLU A 401 16.79 -32.67 -11.23
N THR A 402 15.74 -33.50 -11.10
CA THR A 402 15.93 -34.89 -10.73
C THR A 402 16.74 -35.53 -11.84
N THR A 403 18.06 -35.45 -11.74
CA THR A 403 18.99 -36.18 -12.60
C THR A 403 18.56 -37.64 -12.54
N GLY A 404 18.16 -38.17 -13.69
CA GLY A 404 17.57 -39.50 -13.82
C GLY A 404 18.34 -40.53 -13.01
N VAL A 405 17.60 -41.33 -12.25
CA VAL A 405 18.11 -42.58 -11.70
C VAL A 405 18.75 -43.33 -12.88
N PRO A 406 20.04 -43.73 -12.81
CA PRO A 406 20.65 -44.52 -13.86
C PRO A 406 19.82 -45.78 -14.04
N GLU A 407 19.34 -46.01 -15.26
CA GLU A 407 18.71 -47.27 -15.64
C GLU A 407 19.72 -48.38 -15.33
N VAL A 408 19.40 -49.21 -14.33
CA VAL A 408 20.21 -50.38 -14.01
C VAL A 408 20.04 -51.35 -15.16
N ASN A 409 21.01 -51.35 -16.09
CA ASN A 409 21.14 -52.37 -17.11
C ASN A 409 21.23 -53.73 -16.41
N GLY A 410 20.16 -54.52 -16.54
CA GLY A 410 20.14 -55.92 -16.15
C GLY A 410 21.03 -56.71 -17.09
N GLU A 411 22.32 -56.81 -16.76
CA GLU A 411 23.20 -57.79 -17.37
C GLU A 411 23.04 -59.15 -16.66
N ASN A 412 22.63 -60.10 -17.49
CA ASN A 412 22.64 -61.54 -17.29
C ASN A 412 23.82 -62.05 -16.47
N VAL A 413 23.54 -62.80 -15.40
CA VAL A 413 24.43 -63.86 -14.93
C VAL A 413 23.66 -65.16 -14.93
N THR A 414 23.79 -65.86 -16.05
CA THR A 414 23.57 -67.30 -16.18
C THR A 414 24.52 -68.07 -15.28
N ALA A 415 23.98 -69.15 -14.71
CA ALA A 415 24.66 -70.17 -13.94
C ALA A 415 25.93 -70.73 -14.61
N GLN A 416 26.91 -71.08 -13.79
CA GLN A 416 27.77 -72.23 -14.08
C GLN A 416 28.19 -72.93 -12.79
N GLU A 417 27.89 -74.24 -12.79
CA GLU A 417 28.29 -75.27 -11.84
C GLU A 417 29.82 -75.44 -11.84
N SER A 418 30.43 -75.58 -10.65
CA SER A 418 31.27 -76.72 -10.23
C SER A 418 31.79 -76.53 -8.80
#